data_AF-A0A0A2TQW9-F1
#
_entry.id   AF-A0A0A2TQW9-F1
#
_cell.length_a   1.000
_cell.length_b   1.000
_cell.length_c   1.000
_cell.angle_alpha   90.00
_cell.angle_beta   90.00
_cell.angle_gamma   90.00
#
_symmetry.space_group_name_H-M   'P 1'
#
loop_
_entity.id
_entity.type
_entity.pdbx_description
1 polymer ?
#
loop_
_entity_poly.entity_id
_entity_poly.type
_entity_poly.pdbx_seq_one_letter_code
_entity_poly.pdbx_strand_id
1 'polypeptide(L)'
;MSRFKTVGGYILAALAVPVVLAVFMGQNYWMNELVAITGVKVSPWETGGDVINTIDHGEYLTAIHEQVFQGLLGEKKEGLVQVDWQPAENLPDRIDEYVDYDADDKNDFYIELDTTSNQANVLPLQTGVIGLKKTYVLKDGQAVRIRVKNPRR
;
A
#
# COMPACT_ATOMS: atom_id res chain seq x y z
N MET A 1 -21.52 -23.22 -44.47
CA MET A 1 -20.61 -22.45 -43.58
C MET A 1 -21.34 -22.21 -42.26
N SER A 2 -21.20 -23.04 -41.22
CA SER A 2 -22.23 -22.94 -40.16
C SER A 2 -21.89 -23.35 -38.73
N ARG A 3 -20.70 -23.86 -38.40
CA ARG A 3 -20.36 -24.15 -36.98
C ARG A 3 -18.97 -23.69 -36.58
N PHE A 4 -17.97 -23.90 -37.42
CA PHE A 4 -16.59 -23.44 -37.15
C PHE A 4 -16.46 -21.91 -37.05
N LYS A 5 -17.15 -21.15 -37.90
CA LYS A 5 -17.17 -19.68 -37.83
C LYS A 5 -17.88 -19.18 -36.57
N THR A 6 -18.94 -19.87 -36.16
CA THR A 6 -19.72 -19.53 -34.95
C THR A 6 -18.94 -19.82 -33.67
N VAL A 7 -18.30 -20.99 -33.59
CA VAL A 7 -17.44 -21.38 -32.45
C VAL A 7 -16.24 -20.43 -32.35
N GLY A 8 -15.59 -20.10 -33.48
CA GLY A 8 -14.52 -19.10 -33.50
C GLY A 8 -14.96 -17.73 -33.02
N GLY A 9 -16.17 -17.29 -33.39
CA GLY A 9 -16.77 -16.04 -32.91
C GLY A 9 -17.01 -16.02 -31.41
N TYR A 10 -17.54 -17.11 -30.83
CA TYR A 10 -17.74 -17.21 -29.38
C TYR A 10 -16.42 -17.29 -28.60
N ILE A 11 -15.40 -17.97 -29.14
CA ILE A 11 -14.06 -17.98 -28.53
C ILE A 11 -13.47 -16.58 -28.54
N LEU A 12 -13.60 -15.83 -29.65
CA LEU A 12 -13.11 -14.46 -29.75
C LEU A 12 -13.86 -13.53 -28.78
N ALA A 13 -15.17 -13.69 -28.63
CA ALA A 13 -15.97 -12.95 -27.66
C ALA A 13 -15.58 -13.27 -26.21
N ALA A 14 -15.33 -14.55 -25.89
CA ALA A 14 -14.86 -14.96 -24.57
C ALA A 14 -13.46 -14.41 -24.26
N LEU A 15 -12.57 -14.34 -25.26
CA LEU A 15 -11.23 -13.74 -25.13
C LEU A 15 -11.26 -12.21 -25.07
N ALA A 16 -12.30 -11.57 -25.60
CA ALA A 16 -12.46 -10.13 -25.49
C ALA A 16 -12.72 -9.69 -24.04
N VAL A 17 -13.40 -10.52 -23.23
CA VAL A 17 -13.69 -10.21 -21.81
C VAL A 17 -12.41 -9.95 -20.99
N PRO A 18 -11.41 -10.86 -20.93
CA PRO A 18 -10.18 -10.61 -20.18
C PRO A 18 -9.36 -9.46 -20.78
N VAL A 19 -9.38 -9.25 -22.10
CA VAL A 19 -8.68 -8.12 -22.75
C VAL A 19 -9.30 -6.79 -22.34
N VAL A 20 -10.63 -6.68 -22.34
CA VAL A 20 -11.33 -5.47 -21.88
C VAL A 20 -11.02 -5.21 -20.42
N LEU A 21 -11.05 -6.23 -19.56
CA LEU A 21 -10.69 -6.08 -18.14
C LEU A 21 -9.24 -5.62 -17.97
N ALA A 22 -8.30 -6.20 -18.71
CA ALA A 22 -6.89 -5.82 -18.64
C ALA A 22 -6.64 -4.38 -19.11
N VAL A 23 -7.25 -3.98 -20.24
CA VAL A 23 -7.16 -2.62 -20.76
C VAL A 23 -7.82 -1.63 -19.80
N PHE A 24 -8.95 -2.00 -19.21
CA PHE A 24 -9.68 -1.16 -18.26
C PHE A 24 -8.89 -0.95 -16.97
N MET A 25 -8.31 -2.02 -16.39
CA MET A 25 -7.45 -1.94 -15.20
C MET A 25 -6.17 -1.12 -15.46
N GLY A 26 -5.68 -1.08 -16.70
CA GLY A 26 -4.50 -0.27 -17.06
C GLY A 26 -4.78 1.23 -17.26
N GLN A 27 -6.04 1.66 -17.28
CA GLN A 27 -6.45 3.04 -17.54
C GLN A 27 -6.89 3.73 -16.24
N ASN A 28 -5.94 4.38 -15.55
CA ASN A 28 -6.17 5.07 -14.27
C ASN A 28 -7.31 6.10 -14.30
N TYR A 29 -7.55 6.75 -15.45
CA TYR A 29 -8.59 7.77 -15.61
C TYR A 29 -10.00 7.20 -15.37
N TRP A 30 -10.39 6.17 -16.12
CA TRP A 30 -11.72 5.56 -16.03
C TRP A 30 -11.95 4.84 -14.69
N MET A 31 -10.88 4.26 -14.13
CA MET A 31 -10.94 3.60 -12.83
C MET A 31 -11.26 4.60 -11.71
N ASN A 32 -10.60 5.77 -11.69
CA ASN A 32 -10.85 6.82 -10.69
C ASN A 32 -12.28 7.37 -10.78
N GLU A 33 -12.79 7.55 -12.00
CA GLU A 33 -14.12 8.11 -12.21
C GLU A 33 -15.23 7.11 -11.84
N LEU A 34 -15.04 5.81 -12.13
CA LEU A 34 -15.97 4.77 -11.63
C LEU A 34 -15.93 4.62 -10.11
N VAL A 35 -14.74 4.65 -9.49
CA VAL A 35 -14.59 4.65 -8.03
C VAL A 35 -15.38 5.80 -7.41
N ALA A 36 -15.28 7.00 -7.99
CA ALA A 36 -16.01 8.19 -7.52
C ALA A 36 -17.54 8.05 -7.66
N ILE A 37 -18.04 7.50 -8.76
CA ILE A 37 -19.48 7.42 -9.06
C ILE A 37 -20.16 6.25 -8.33
N THR A 38 -19.47 5.12 -8.20
CA THR A 38 -20.07 3.87 -7.67
C THR A 38 -19.94 3.72 -6.16
N GLY A 39 -19.15 4.60 -5.51
CA GLY A 39 -18.85 4.48 -4.08
C GLY A 39 -17.96 3.28 -3.74
N VAL A 40 -17.38 2.62 -4.75
CA VAL A 40 -16.40 1.55 -4.57
C VAL A 40 -15.14 2.16 -3.99
N LYS A 41 -14.68 1.66 -2.83
CA LYS A 41 -13.43 2.12 -2.21
C LYS A 41 -12.23 1.38 -2.78
N VAL A 42 -11.12 2.11 -2.99
CA VAL A 42 -9.81 1.50 -3.26
C VAL A 42 -9.38 0.70 -2.03
N SER A 43 -8.80 -0.48 -2.26
CA SER A 43 -8.35 -1.35 -1.17
C SER A 43 -7.31 -0.64 -0.28
N PRO A 44 -7.40 -0.76 1.07
CA PRO A 44 -6.35 -0.29 1.98
C PRO A 44 -4.97 -0.89 1.69
N TRP A 45 -4.90 -2.04 1.00
CA TRP A 45 -3.62 -2.60 0.54
C TRP A 45 -2.91 -1.73 -0.51
N GLU A 46 -3.67 -0.96 -1.27
CA GLU A 46 -3.15 -0.05 -2.29
C GLU A 46 -2.86 1.32 -1.68
N THR A 47 -3.73 1.83 -0.79
CA THR A 47 -3.56 3.16 -0.19
C THR A 47 -2.62 3.19 1.02
N GLY A 48 -2.41 2.05 1.69
CA GLY A 48 -1.67 1.98 2.95
C GLY A 48 -2.57 1.95 4.20
N GLY A 49 -3.88 2.18 4.05
CA GLY A 49 -4.82 2.36 5.16
C GLY A 49 -5.02 3.84 5.52
N ASP A 50 -5.91 4.11 6.47
CA ASP A 50 -6.11 5.46 7.01
C ASP A 50 -4.96 5.85 7.96
N VAL A 51 -4.62 7.15 8.02
CA VAL A 51 -3.61 7.67 8.96
C VAL A 51 -4.20 7.70 10.36
N ILE A 52 -3.53 7.05 11.32
CA ILE A 52 -3.96 6.94 12.71
C ILE A 52 -3.11 7.76 13.67
N ASN A 53 -1.87 8.06 13.30
CA ASN A 53 -0.99 8.89 14.10
C ASN A 53 -0.12 9.78 13.20
N THR A 54 0.27 10.94 13.70
CA THR A 54 1.16 11.86 13.00
C THR A 54 2.13 12.47 13.99
N ILE A 55 3.42 12.40 13.68
CA ILE A 55 4.51 12.97 14.46
C ILE A 55 5.01 14.20 13.70
N ASP A 56 5.05 15.34 14.38
CA ASP A 56 5.52 16.61 13.82
C ASP A 56 6.99 16.84 14.20
N HIS A 57 7.85 16.96 13.20
CA HIS A 57 9.28 17.25 13.34
C HIS A 57 9.63 18.71 13.01
N GLY A 58 8.63 19.56 12.78
CA GLY A 58 8.76 20.98 12.43
C GLY A 58 8.92 21.22 10.94
N GLU A 59 9.93 20.60 10.31
CA GLU A 59 10.16 20.74 8.86
C GLU A 59 9.41 19.70 8.03
N TYR A 60 9.18 18.52 8.61
CA TYR A 60 8.44 17.42 8.02
C TYR A 60 7.57 16.71 9.07
N LEU A 61 6.69 15.84 8.57
CA LEU A 61 5.75 15.04 9.33
C LEU A 61 5.98 13.56 9.02
N THR A 62 5.86 12.73 10.04
CA THR A 62 5.75 11.27 9.91
C THR A 62 4.30 10.87 10.13
N ALA A 63 3.65 10.33 9.10
CA ALA A 63 2.29 9.81 9.17
C ALA A 63 2.32 8.28 9.27
N ILE A 64 1.72 7.75 10.33
CA ILE A 64 1.63 6.31 10.58
C ILE A 64 0.21 5.85 10.26
N HIS A 65 0.10 4.87 9.38
CA HIS A 65 -1.18 4.32 8.93
C HIS A 65 -1.60 3.11 9.76
N GLU A 66 -2.91 2.84 9.78
CA GLU A 66 -3.48 1.66 10.42
C GLU A 66 -2.92 0.35 9.84
N GLN A 67 -3.00 -0.73 10.63
CA GLN A 67 -2.64 -2.05 10.14
C GLN A 67 -3.67 -2.58 9.14
N VAL A 68 -3.20 -3.00 7.98
CA VAL A 68 -4.04 -3.50 6.89
C VAL A 68 -3.93 -5.02 6.79
N PHE A 69 -4.98 -5.71 7.20
CA PHE A 69 -5.10 -7.18 7.13
C PHE A 69 -6.19 -7.67 6.18
N GLN A 70 -6.98 -6.77 5.58
CA GLN A 70 -8.14 -7.14 4.77
C GLN A 70 -7.72 -8.00 3.56
N GLY A 71 -8.45 -9.06 3.27
CA GLY A 71 -8.29 -9.87 2.07
C GLY A 71 -9.61 -10.03 1.35
N LEU A 72 -9.57 -10.55 0.12
CA LEU A 72 -10.77 -10.78 -0.69
C LEU A 72 -11.79 -11.70 0.02
N LEU A 73 -11.31 -12.67 0.80
CA LEU A 73 -12.10 -13.64 1.54
C LEU A 73 -11.88 -13.54 3.06
N GLY A 74 -11.84 -12.31 3.58
CA GLY A 74 -11.63 -12.02 5.00
C GLY A 74 -10.18 -11.69 5.36
N GLU A 75 -9.89 -11.59 6.66
CA GLU A 75 -8.57 -11.15 7.15
C GLU A 75 -7.45 -12.15 6.84
N LYS A 76 -6.26 -11.64 6.51
CA LYS A 76 -5.03 -12.41 6.29
C LYS A 76 -4.27 -12.64 7.60
N LYS A 77 -3.39 -13.65 7.60
CA LYS A 77 -2.43 -13.92 8.70
C LYS A 77 -1.31 -12.89 8.78
N GLU A 78 -0.99 -12.26 7.65
CA GLU A 78 0.00 -11.21 7.53
C GLU A 78 -0.62 -10.02 6.82
N GLY A 79 -0.21 -8.84 7.24
CA GLY A 79 -0.68 -7.56 6.72
C GLY A 79 0.48 -6.63 6.41
N LEU A 80 0.15 -5.36 6.37
CA LEU A 80 1.13 -4.28 6.27
C LEU A 80 0.77 -3.13 7.18
N VAL A 81 1.80 -2.38 7.55
CA VAL A 81 1.71 -1.01 8.06
C VAL A 81 2.47 -0.13 7.08
N GLN A 82 1.96 1.07 6.85
CA GLN A 82 2.63 2.08 6.04
C GLN A 82 3.02 3.26 6.93
N VAL A 83 4.23 3.77 6.72
CA VAL A 83 4.74 4.99 7.34
C VAL A 83 5.17 5.92 6.22
N ASP A 84 4.64 7.13 6.23
CA ASP A 84 4.86 8.15 5.21
C ASP A 84 5.59 9.36 5.81
N TRP A 85 6.48 9.97 5.04
CA TRP A 85 7.19 11.19 5.41
C TRP A 85 6.92 12.27 4.38
N GLN A 86 6.46 13.44 4.84
CA GLN A 86 6.05 14.57 4.00
C GLN A 86 6.30 15.92 4.69
N PRO A 87 6.50 17.04 3.96
CA PRO A 87 6.56 17.13 2.51
C PRO A 87 7.94 16.72 1.96
N ALA A 88 7.96 16.18 0.73
CA ALA A 88 9.18 15.72 0.06
C ALA A 88 10.32 16.77 0.02
N GLU A 89 9.97 18.04 -0.13
CA GLU A 89 10.94 19.15 -0.25
C GLU A 89 11.74 19.44 1.02
N ASN A 90 11.22 19.00 2.18
CA ASN A 90 11.83 19.25 3.49
C ASN A 90 12.33 17.95 4.15
N LEU A 91 12.34 16.83 3.42
CA LEU A 91 12.88 15.59 3.98
C LEU A 91 14.40 15.69 4.13
N PRO A 92 14.96 15.35 5.30
CA PRO A 92 16.40 15.26 5.45
C PRO A 92 16.95 14.10 4.61
N ASP A 93 18.25 14.12 4.27
CA ASP A 93 18.91 13.06 3.49
C ASP A 93 18.78 11.67 4.13
N ARG A 94 18.64 11.62 5.46
CA ARG A 94 18.46 10.41 6.24
C ARG A 94 17.42 10.62 7.35
N ILE A 95 16.55 9.63 7.49
CA ILE A 95 15.56 9.53 8.55
C ILE A 95 15.88 8.30 9.41
N ASP A 96 15.88 8.49 10.72
CA ASP A 96 16.24 7.52 11.74
C ASP A 96 15.19 7.60 12.85
N GLU A 97 14.18 6.72 12.83
CA GLU A 97 12.98 6.88 13.67
C GLU A 97 12.55 5.56 14.32
N TYR A 98 12.17 5.65 15.59
CA TYR A 98 11.43 4.61 16.28
C TYR A 98 9.94 4.79 16.03
N VAL A 99 9.24 3.70 15.72
CA VAL A 99 7.82 3.73 15.38
C VAL A 99 7.07 2.78 16.30
N ASP A 100 6.05 3.32 16.96
CA ASP A 100 4.96 2.60 17.61
C ASP A 100 3.75 2.70 16.67
N TYR A 101 3.39 1.58 16.03
CA TYR A 101 2.31 1.57 15.03
C TYR A 101 0.96 1.18 15.61
N ASP A 102 0.90 0.63 16.82
CA ASP A 102 -0.35 0.23 17.48
C ASP A 102 -0.75 1.13 18.67
N ALA A 103 0.06 2.16 18.95
CA ALA A 103 -0.12 3.15 20.00
C ALA A 103 -0.18 2.53 21.41
N ASP A 104 0.64 1.52 21.67
CA ASP A 104 0.77 0.86 22.98
C ASP A 104 1.87 1.47 23.89
N ASP A 105 2.43 2.61 23.49
CA ASP A 105 3.55 3.33 24.09
C ASP A 105 4.88 2.53 24.07
N LYS A 106 5.01 1.51 23.21
CA LYS A 106 6.26 0.79 22.97
C LYS A 106 6.62 0.83 21.49
N ASN A 107 7.90 1.11 21.25
CA ASN A 107 8.41 1.07 19.88
C ASN A 107 8.37 -0.36 19.33
N ASP A 108 7.70 -0.52 18.19
CA ASP A 108 7.53 -1.80 17.48
C ASP A 108 8.71 -2.13 16.58
N PHE A 109 9.24 -1.11 15.92
CA PHE A 109 10.38 -1.22 15.03
C PHE A 109 11.14 0.10 14.93
N TYR A 110 12.37 0.00 14.46
CA TYR A 110 13.22 1.15 14.11
C TYR A 110 13.43 1.18 12.60
N ILE A 111 13.32 2.37 12.00
CA ILE A 111 13.52 2.62 10.57
C ILE A 111 14.75 3.48 10.38
N GLU A 112 15.60 3.05 9.43
CA GLU A 112 16.57 3.91 8.78
C GLU A 112 16.14 4.06 7.32
N LEU A 113 15.93 5.28 6.85
CA LEU A 113 15.59 5.58 5.46
C LEU A 113 16.59 6.60 4.91
N ASP A 114 17.29 6.22 3.85
CA ASP A 114 18.02 7.16 3.00
C ASP A 114 17.02 7.71 1.97
N THR A 115 16.68 8.99 2.11
CA THR A 115 15.67 9.65 1.28
C THR A 115 16.21 9.98 -0.11
N THR A 116 17.54 10.05 -0.28
CA THR A 116 18.14 10.30 -1.60
C THR A 116 18.09 9.04 -2.47
N SER A 117 18.41 7.88 -1.87
CA SER A 117 18.41 6.59 -2.59
C SER A 117 17.09 5.80 -2.46
N ASN A 118 16.16 6.27 -1.62
CA ASN A 118 14.90 5.60 -1.27
C ASN A 118 15.12 4.15 -0.80
N GLN A 119 16.20 3.93 -0.06
CA GLN A 119 16.55 2.65 0.55
C GLN A 119 16.26 2.71 2.05
N ALA A 120 15.56 1.69 2.55
CA ALA A 120 15.25 1.60 3.96
C ALA A 120 15.80 0.30 4.56
N ASN A 121 16.18 0.38 5.83
CA ASN A 121 16.36 -0.77 6.71
C ASN A 121 15.31 -0.69 7.82
N VAL A 122 14.76 -1.85 8.18
CA VAL A 122 13.82 -1.97 9.29
C VAL A 122 14.40 -2.97 10.28
N LEU A 123 14.59 -2.54 11.52
CA LEU A 123 14.94 -3.39 12.64
C LEU A 123 13.67 -3.70 13.45
N PRO A 124 13.14 -4.94 13.37
CA PRO A 124 12.02 -5.36 14.20
C PRO A 124 12.41 -5.34 15.68
N LEU A 125 11.61 -4.68 16.52
CA LEU A 125 11.78 -4.69 17.99
C LEU A 125 10.74 -5.60 18.66
N GLN A 126 9.57 -5.78 18.03
CA GLN A 126 8.49 -6.65 18.49
C GLN A 126 8.24 -7.85 17.58
N THR A 127 7.73 -8.95 18.15
CA THR A 127 7.52 -10.23 17.42
C THR A 127 6.42 -10.18 16.35
N GLY A 128 5.56 -9.17 16.42
CA GLY A 128 4.53 -8.88 15.42
C GLY A 128 5.09 -8.31 14.12
N VAL A 129 6.30 -7.72 14.16
CA VAL A 129 6.95 -7.13 12.98
C VAL A 129 7.77 -8.20 12.26
N ILE A 130 7.49 -8.39 10.98
CA ILE A 130 8.20 -9.37 10.13
C ILE A 130 9.40 -8.69 9.45
N GLY A 131 9.24 -7.44 9.03
CA GLY A 131 10.32 -6.62 8.46
C GLY A 131 9.89 -5.85 7.21
N LEU A 132 10.86 -5.27 6.52
CA LEU A 132 10.61 -4.44 5.35
C LEU A 132 9.86 -5.22 4.25
N LYS A 133 8.86 -4.55 3.67
CA LYS A 133 8.15 -5.01 2.47
C LYS A 133 8.67 -4.28 1.24
N LYS A 134 8.60 -2.94 1.25
CA LYS A 134 8.91 -2.09 0.09
C LYS A 134 8.98 -0.62 0.49
N THR A 135 9.78 0.16 -0.23
CA THR A 135 9.84 1.62 -0.17
C THR A 135 9.20 2.24 -1.42
N TYR A 136 8.73 3.48 -1.30
CA TYR A 136 8.04 4.21 -2.36
C TYR A 136 8.43 5.68 -2.33
N VAL A 137 8.62 6.25 -3.53
CA VAL A 137 8.62 7.70 -3.72
C VAL A 137 7.19 8.09 -4.09
N LEU A 138 6.56 8.89 -3.25
CA LEU A 138 5.24 9.46 -3.49
C LEU A 138 5.39 10.84 -4.14
N LYS A 139 4.28 11.41 -4.60
CA LYS A 139 4.28 12.75 -5.19
C LYS A 139 4.70 13.81 -4.16
N ASP A 140 4.20 13.68 -2.94
CA ASP A 140 4.34 14.69 -1.88
C ASP A 140 5.26 14.20 -0.73
N GLY A 141 5.93 13.05 -0.89
CA GLY A 141 6.73 12.45 0.18
C GLY A 141 7.37 11.12 -0.17
N GLN A 142 7.79 10.37 0.84
CA GLN A 142 8.25 8.99 0.70
C GLN A 142 7.49 8.09 1.66
N ALA A 143 7.43 6.80 1.35
CA ALA A 143 6.71 5.83 2.16
C ALA A 143 7.46 4.51 2.29
N VAL A 144 7.36 3.91 3.47
CA VAL A 144 7.88 2.58 3.76
C VAL A 144 6.72 1.69 4.19
N ARG A 145 6.63 0.51 3.59
CA ARG A 145 5.71 -0.55 4.01
C ARG A 145 6.45 -1.63 4.77
N ILE A 146 5.91 -1.97 5.93
CA ILE A 146 6.42 -2.98 6.84
C ILE A 146 5.43 -4.15 6.84
N ARG A 147 5.93 -5.39 6.77
CA ARG A 147 5.11 -6.58 6.96
C ARG A 147 4.91 -6.83 8.45
N VAL A 148 3.68 -7.09 8.84
CA VAL A 148 3.28 -7.37 10.23
C VAL A 148 2.39 -8.61 10.29
N LYS A 149 2.40 -9.31 11.43
CA LYS A 149 1.51 -10.45 11.71
C LYS A 149 0.16 -9.95 12.19
N ASN A 150 -0.91 -10.62 11.79
CA ASN A 150 -2.23 -10.36 12.34
C ASN A 150 -2.34 -10.99 13.74
N PRO A 151 -2.53 -10.21 14.81
CA PRO A 151 -2.63 -10.75 16.17
C PRO A 151 -3.88 -11.61 16.39
N ARG A 152 -4.86 -11.55 15.48
CA ARG A 152 -6.13 -12.29 15.57
C ARG A 152 -6.10 -13.67 14.91
N ARG A 153 -5.01 -14.08 14.24
CA ARG A 153 -4.96 -15.33 13.44
C ARG A 153 -3.73 -16.19 13.66
#